data_AF-A0A1X7ABE4-F1
#
_entry.id   AF-A0A1X7ABE4-F1
#
_cell.length_a   1.000
_cell.length_b   1.000
_cell.length_c   1.000
_cell.angle_alpha   90.00
_cell.angle_beta   90.00
_cell.angle_gamma   90.00
#
_symmetry.space_group_name_H-M   'P 1'
#
loop_
_entity.id
_entity.type
_entity.pdbx_description
1 polymer ?
#
loop_
_entity_poly.entity_id
_entity_poly.type
_entity_poly.pdbx_seq_one_letter_code
_entity_poly.pdbx_strand_id
1 'polypeptide(L)'
;MNRPAYDMRWSFSDKLGAVLVILGIIGTALWLCLPSSLFIRPVSLQVAGDNVRFVRELPFGTVDAVWRSEITLIDGDGYECNSGDWQEATYQEIAGNTVTYRLGDWAERCLDAGPPFYLMTKRRVMLFGVIPLRASVDLTEVEGERPPGPVVFTPEGG
;
A
#
# COMPACT_ATOMS: atom_id res chain seq x y z
N MET A 1 1.70 -22.89 -61.33
CA MET A 1 0.92 -23.11 -60.09
C MET A 1 0.65 -21.76 -59.46
N ASN A 2 -0.55 -21.20 -59.63
CA ASN A 2 -0.95 -19.94 -59.00
C ASN A 2 -1.46 -20.25 -57.59
N ARG A 3 -0.79 -19.76 -56.55
CA ARG A 3 -1.36 -19.79 -55.19
C ARG A 3 -2.50 -18.77 -55.13
N PRO A 4 -3.68 -19.11 -54.58
CA PRO A 4 -4.71 -18.12 -54.37
C PRO A 4 -4.19 -17.08 -53.38
N ALA A 5 -4.10 -15.83 -53.82
CA ALA A 5 -3.90 -14.70 -52.92
C ALA A 5 -5.21 -14.52 -52.15
N TYR A 6 -5.24 -14.96 -50.89
CA TYR A 6 -6.34 -14.62 -49.98
C TYR A 6 -6.24 -13.13 -49.67
N ASP A 7 -7.02 -12.34 -50.40
CA ASP A 7 -7.17 -10.92 -50.13
C ASP A 7 -8.02 -10.78 -48.87
N MET A 8 -7.35 -10.66 -47.71
CA MET A 8 -7.98 -10.63 -46.40
C MET A 8 -8.69 -9.28 -46.21
N ARG A 9 -9.92 -9.17 -46.73
CA ARG A 9 -10.77 -8.00 -46.53
C ARG A 9 -11.43 -8.10 -45.16
N TRP A 10 -10.79 -7.49 -44.16
CA TRP A 10 -11.34 -7.40 -42.81
C TRP A 10 -12.68 -6.66 -42.82
N SER A 11 -13.67 -7.25 -42.16
CA SER A 11 -14.95 -6.57 -41.94
C SER A 11 -14.77 -5.38 -41.01
N PHE A 12 -15.71 -4.44 -41.04
CA PHE A 12 -15.67 -3.28 -40.14
C PHE A 12 -15.66 -3.71 -38.66
N SER A 13 -16.39 -4.78 -38.31
CA SER A 13 -16.38 -5.38 -36.97
C SER A 13 -15.02 -5.94 -36.59
N ASP A 14 -14.28 -6.57 -37.51
CA ASP A 14 -12.95 -7.12 -37.21
C ASP A 14 -11.95 -6.00 -36.89
N LYS A 15 -12.04 -4.87 -37.63
CA LYS A 15 -11.20 -3.69 -37.37
C LYS A 15 -11.52 -3.06 -36.02
N LEU A 16 -12.80 -2.92 -35.69
CA LEU A 16 -13.23 -2.37 -34.41
C LEU A 16 -12.83 -3.28 -33.24
N GLY A 17 -12.97 -4.60 -33.42
CA GLY A 17 -12.48 -5.60 -32.47
C GLY A 17 -10.97 -5.51 -32.24
N ALA A 18 -10.17 -5.42 -33.31
CA ALA A 18 -8.72 -5.25 -33.18
C ALA A 18 -8.34 -3.95 -32.45
N VAL A 19 -9.01 -2.84 -32.72
CA VAL A 19 -8.77 -1.57 -32.02
C VAL A 19 -9.07 -1.71 -30.53
N LEU A 20 -10.19 -2.32 -30.15
CA LEU A 20 -10.54 -2.54 -28.74
C LEU A 20 -9.53 -3.44 -28.03
N VAL A 21 -9.04 -4.49 -28.70
CA VAL A 21 -7.98 -5.36 -28.15
C VAL A 21 -6.70 -4.58 -27.93
N ILE A 22 -6.27 -3.78 -28.91
CA ILE A 22 -5.07 -2.94 -28.79
C ILE A 22 -5.22 -1.95 -27.63
N LEU A 23 -6.37 -1.26 -27.53
CA LEU A 23 -6.65 -0.34 -26.43
C LEU A 23 -6.67 -1.06 -25.07
N GLY A 24 -7.22 -2.27 -25.00
CA GLY A 24 -7.19 -3.10 -23.80
C GLY A 24 -5.76 -3.46 -23.38
N ILE A 25 -4.90 -3.84 -24.34
CA ILE A 25 -3.49 -4.13 -24.09
C ILE A 25 -2.75 -2.88 -23.60
N ILE A 26 -2.90 -1.75 -24.29
CA ILE A 26 -2.25 -0.49 -23.91
C ILE A 26 -2.74 -0.03 -22.53
N GLY A 27 -4.05 -0.06 -22.28
CA GLY A 27 -4.62 0.30 -20.98
C GLY A 27 -4.09 -0.59 -19.84
N THR A 28 -4.01 -1.90 -20.08
CA THR A 28 -3.45 -2.84 -19.10
C THR A 28 -1.95 -2.61 -18.88
N ALA A 29 -1.19 -2.37 -19.95
CA ALA A 29 0.24 -2.07 -19.85
C ALA A 29 0.49 -0.77 -19.08
N LEU A 30 -0.25 0.29 -19.37
CA LEU A 30 -0.17 1.55 -18.63
C LEU A 30 -0.52 1.35 -17.15
N TRP A 31 -1.58 0.61 -16.86
CA TRP A 31 -1.96 0.28 -15.48
C TRP A 31 -0.86 -0.47 -14.72
N LEU A 32 -0.21 -1.44 -15.36
CA LEU A 32 0.92 -2.17 -14.78
C LEU A 32 2.15 -1.29 -14.56
N CYS A 33 2.37 -0.30 -15.43
CA CYS A 33 3.51 0.61 -15.38
C CYS A 33 3.33 1.81 -14.44
N LEU A 34 2.11 2.09 -13.97
CA LEU A 34 1.81 3.25 -13.13
C LEU A 34 1.55 2.83 -11.66
N PRO A 35 2.60 2.70 -10.83
CA PRO A 35 2.42 2.43 -9.40
C PRO A 35 1.91 3.67 -8.67
N SER A 36 1.17 3.45 -7.58
CA SER A 36 0.68 4.52 -6.70
C SER A 36 1.81 5.40 -6.12
N SER A 37 3.04 4.87 -6.03
CA SER A 37 4.22 5.59 -5.56
C SER A 37 4.64 6.77 -6.46
N LEU A 38 4.17 6.82 -7.71
CA LEU A 38 4.36 8.01 -8.56
C LEU A 38 3.55 9.21 -8.07
N PHE A 39 2.39 8.96 -7.46
CA PHE A 39 1.42 9.98 -7.05
C PHE A 39 1.53 10.33 -5.57
N ILE A 40 1.88 9.35 -4.73
CA ILE A 40 2.12 9.55 -3.30
C ILE A 40 3.50 9.00 -2.98
N ARG A 41 4.45 9.90 -2.69
CA ARG A 41 5.81 9.49 -2.29
C ARG A 41 5.93 9.60 -0.77
N PRO A 42 6.16 8.49 -0.05
CA PRO A 42 6.49 8.57 1.37
C PRO A 42 7.89 9.19 1.53
N VAL A 43 8.01 10.18 2.41
CA VAL A 43 9.30 10.84 2.75
C VAL A 43 9.81 10.30 4.07
N SER A 44 8.95 10.31 5.10
CA SER A 44 9.29 9.77 6.40
C SER A 44 8.05 9.28 7.13
N LEU A 45 8.25 8.27 7.96
CA LEU A 45 7.26 7.73 8.88
C LEU A 45 7.81 7.90 10.30
N GLN A 46 6.99 8.42 11.20
CA GLN A 46 7.31 8.48 12.63
C GLN A 46 6.17 7.89 13.43
N VAL A 47 6.49 6.98 14.35
CA VAL A 47 5.54 6.43 15.30
C VAL A 47 5.82 7.05 16.66
N ALA A 48 4.81 7.64 17.28
CA ALA A 48 4.88 8.24 18.61
C ALA A 48 3.64 7.81 19.41
N GLY A 49 3.82 6.82 20.29
CA GLY A 49 2.72 6.19 21.00
C GLY A 49 1.74 5.52 20.04
N ASP A 50 0.46 5.91 20.13
CA ASP A 50 -0.62 5.46 19.26
C ASP A 50 -0.75 6.28 17.96
N ASN A 51 0.13 7.26 17.72
CA ASN A 51 0.05 8.10 16.53
C ASN A 51 1.14 7.75 15.53
N VAL A 52 0.74 7.64 14.26
CA VAL A 52 1.66 7.56 13.13
C VAL A 52 1.58 8.84 12.33
N ARG A 53 2.72 9.51 12.23
CA ARG A 53 2.91 10.70 11.41
C ARG A 53 3.60 10.30 10.11
N PHE A 54 2.92 10.53 9.00
CA PHE A 54 3.49 10.36 7.67
C PHE A 54 3.81 11.72 7.06
N VAL A 55 5.04 11.89 6.61
CA VAL A 55 5.44 12.97 5.71
C VAL A 55 5.48 12.38 4.31
N ARG A 56 4.87 13.08 3.36
CA ARG A 56 4.73 12.61 1.98
C ARG A 56 4.91 13.75 0.99
N GLU A 57 5.09 13.42 -0.27
CA GLU A 57 4.97 14.37 -1.37
C GLU A 57 3.85 13.92 -2.30
N LEU A 58 3.16 14.92 -2.87
CA LEU A 58 2.10 14.73 -3.85
C LEU A 58 2.49 15.45 -5.14
N PRO A 59 3.33 14.83 -6.01
CA PRO A 59 3.93 15.53 -7.15
C PRO A 59 2.92 16.10 -8.16
N PHE A 60 1.67 15.63 -8.11
CA PHE A 60 0.59 16.01 -9.02
C PHE A 60 -0.59 16.68 -8.31
N GLY A 61 -0.42 17.12 -7.05
CA GLY A 61 -1.46 17.77 -6.25
C GLY A 61 -2.38 16.79 -5.52
N THR A 62 -3.65 17.16 -5.34
CA THR A 62 -4.61 16.37 -4.54
C THR A 62 -4.95 15.02 -5.20
N VAL A 63 -5.01 13.95 -4.40
CA VAL A 63 -5.22 12.57 -4.87
C VAL A 63 -6.16 11.81 -3.92
N ASP A 64 -7.11 11.06 -4.46
CA ASP A 64 -7.90 10.10 -3.68
C ASP A 64 -7.17 8.76 -3.57
N ALA A 65 -7.08 8.20 -2.37
CA ALA A 65 -6.42 6.92 -2.16
C ALA A 65 -7.04 6.11 -1.02
N VAL A 66 -6.97 4.79 -1.15
CA VAL A 66 -7.27 3.86 -0.07
C VAL A 66 -5.98 3.38 0.59
N TRP A 67 -6.01 3.12 1.89
CA TRP A 67 -4.86 2.69 2.67
C TRP A 67 -5.22 1.59 3.67
N ARG A 68 -4.22 0.82 4.07
CA ARG A 68 -4.29 -0.22 5.11
C ARG A 68 -2.93 -0.32 5.79
N SER A 69 -2.93 -0.58 7.10
CA SER A 69 -1.69 -0.77 7.89
C SER A 69 -1.66 -2.11 8.60
N GLU A 70 -0.47 -2.68 8.73
CA GLU A 70 -0.19 -3.95 9.39
C GLU A 70 1.07 -3.75 10.26
N ILE A 71 1.05 -4.22 11.51
CA ILE A 71 2.20 -4.20 12.41
C ILE A 71 2.61 -5.65 12.66
N THR A 72 3.88 -5.96 12.43
CA THR A 72 4.46 -7.28 12.69
C THR A 72 5.55 -7.12 13.75
N LEU A 73 5.45 -7.87 14.84
CA LEU A 73 6.46 -7.85 15.91
C LEU A 73 7.71 -8.62 15.50
N ILE A 74 8.88 -8.13 15.92
CA ILE A 74 10.15 -8.86 15.82
C ILE A 74 10.33 -9.60 17.14
N ASP A 75 9.65 -10.73 17.30
CA ASP A 75 9.96 -11.72 18.32
C ASP A 75 10.00 -13.12 17.70
N GLY A 76 10.47 -14.10 18.47
CA GLY A 76 10.59 -15.49 18.00
C GLY A 76 9.24 -16.14 17.66
N ASP A 77 8.13 -15.53 18.06
CA ASP A 77 6.77 -16.03 17.88
C ASP A 77 6.01 -15.34 16.73
N GLY A 78 6.51 -14.22 16.20
CA GLY A 78 6.08 -13.62 14.94
C GLY A 78 4.62 -13.17 14.92
N TYR A 79 4.18 -12.46 15.96
CA TYR A 79 2.79 -11.99 16.06
C TYR A 79 2.48 -10.80 15.15
N GLU A 80 1.27 -10.76 14.58
CA GLU A 80 0.79 -9.73 13.64
C GLU A 80 -0.49 -9.03 14.14
N CYS A 81 -0.48 -7.69 14.17
CA CYS A 81 -1.66 -6.86 14.34
C CYS A 81 -2.06 -6.23 13.00
N ASN A 82 -3.34 -6.23 12.65
CA ASN A 82 -3.82 -5.73 11.35
C ASN A 82 -4.99 -4.76 11.51
N SER A 83 -4.95 -3.65 10.75
CA SER A 83 -6.05 -2.66 10.72
C SER A 83 -7.36 -3.19 10.14
N GLY A 84 -7.35 -4.37 9.51
CA GLY A 84 -8.54 -4.98 8.92
C GLY A 84 -8.78 -4.49 7.49
N ASP A 85 -9.97 -3.95 7.24
CA ASP A 85 -10.40 -3.51 5.91
C ASP A 85 -9.67 -2.24 5.45
N TRP A 86 -9.65 -2.04 4.13
CA TRP A 86 -9.10 -0.83 3.51
C TRP A 86 -9.90 0.40 3.94
N GLN A 87 -9.19 1.45 4.31
CA GLN A 87 -9.73 2.75 4.67
C GLN A 87 -9.55 3.73 3.51
N GLU A 88 -10.54 4.58 3.25
CA GLU A 88 -10.46 5.58 2.18
C GLU A 88 -10.09 6.95 2.73
N ALA A 89 -9.24 7.69 2.03
CA ALA A 89 -8.88 9.06 2.38
C ALA A 89 -8.53 9.90 1.14
N THR A 90 -8.95 11.16 1.15
CA THR A 90 -8.48 12.16 0.17
C THR A 90 -7.18 12.79 0.68
N TYR A 91 -6.11 12.62 -0.07
CA TYR A 91 -4.79 13.18 0.22
C TYR A 91 -4.69 14.57 -0.39
N GLN A 92 -4.76 15.59 0.46
CA GLN A 92 -4.62 16.99 0.07
C GLN A 92 -3.16 17.45 0.18
N GLU A 93 -2.78 18.40 -0.65
CA GLU A 93 -1.50 19.11 -0.56
C GLU A 93 -1.61 20.20 0.52
N ILE A 94 -0.81 20.08 1.58
CA ILE A 94 -0.79 20.99 2.72
C ILE A 94 0.66 21.35 3.08
N ALA A 95 0.88 22.48 3.75
CA ALA A 95 2.23 22.91 4.15
C ALA A 95 2.92 21.82 4.99
N GLY A 96 4.09 21.35 4.53
CA GLY A 96 4.84 20.25 5.15
C GLY A 96 4.28 18.85 4.88
N ASN A 97 3.20 18.73 4.11
CA ASN A 97 2.55 17.49 3.63
C ASN A 97 2.58 16.35 4.67
N THR A 98 2.20 16.69 5.89
CA THR A 98 2.21 15.77 7.01
C THR A 98 0.78 15.36 7.34
N VAL A 99 0.51 14.07 7.50
CA VAL A 99 -0.72 13.62 8.15
C VAL A 99 -0.42 12.68 9.30
N THR A 100 -1.11 12.92 10.40
CA THR A 100 -1.09 12.08 11.59
C THR A 100 -2.38 11.27 11.64
N TYR A 101 -2.23 9.96 11.82
CA TYR A 101 -3.34 9.04 12.04
C TYR A 101 -3.15 8.37 13.40
N ARG A 102 -4.24 8.20 14.12
CA ARG A 102 -4.26 7.38 15.32
C ARG A 102 -4.38 5.91 14.91
N LEU A 103 -3.46 5.09 15.39
CA LEU A 103 -3.58 3.64 15.38
C LEU A 103 -4.69 3.28 16.37
N GLY A 104 -5.78 2.70 15.85
CA GLY A 104 -6.90 2.28 16.69
C GLY A 104 -6.56 1.06 17.53
N ASP A 105 -7.57 0.57 18.27
CA ASP A 105 -7.47 -0.52 19.24
C ASP A 105 -6.86 -1.81 18.65
N TRP A 106 -6.93 -1.99 17.33
CA TRP A 106 -6.30 -3.11 16.61
C TRP A 106 -4.77 -3.19 16.81
N ALA A 107 -4.12 -2.05 17.08
CA ALA A 107 -2.66 -1.95 17.21
C ALA A 107 -2.18 -2.05 18.66
N GLU A 108 -3.06 -1.90 19.66
CA GLU A 108 -2.69 -1.73 21.07
C GLU A 108 -1.73 -2.82 21.55
N ARG A 109 -2.08 -4.09 21.31
CA ARG A 109 -1.23 -5.22 21.75
C ARG A 109 0.17 -5.19 21.16
N CYS A 110 0.31 -4.77 19.90
CA CYS A 110 1.62 -4.67 19.27
C CYS A 110 2.40 -3.44 19.72
N LEU A 111 1.72 -2.33 20.03
CA LEU A 111 2.36 -1.14 20.58
C LEU A 111 2.80 -1.35 22.03
N ASP A 112 1.98 -2.04 22.84
CA ASP A 112 2.27 -2.39 24.23
C ASP A 112 3.46 -3.34 24.37
N ALA A 113 3.65 -4.25 23.41
CA ALA A 113 4.83 -5.11 23.34
C ALA A 113 6.14 -4.32 23.17
N GLY A 114 6.04 -3.08 22.66
CA GLY A 114 7.16 -2.18 22.43
C GLY A 114 8.01 -2.57 21.22
N PRO A 115 8.92 -1.67 20.80
CA PRO A 115 9.87 -1.94 19.73
C PRO A 115 10.83 -3.11 20.10
N PRO A 116 11.46 -3.75 19.09
CA PRO A 116 11.35 -3.43 17.67
C PRO A 116 10.17 -4.13 16.98
N PHE A 117 9.56 -3.42 16.01
CA PHE A 117 8.47 -3.93 15.18
C PHE A 117 8.53 -3.35 13.75
N TYR A 118 7.94 -4.06 12.79
CA TYR A 118 7.74 -3.56 11.43
C TYR A 118 6.34 -2.98 11.28
N LEU A 119 6.25 -1.74 10.83
CA LEU A 119 5.00 -1.14 10.36
C LEU A 119 4.97 -1.20 8.83
N MET A 120 4.08 -2.02 8.29
CA MET A 120 3.76 -2.07 6.87
C MET A 120 2.57 -1.17 6.59
N THR A 121 2.71 -0.25 5.63
CA THR A 121 1.59 0.56 5.13
C THR A 121 1.40 0.29 3.65
N LYS A 122 0.19 -0.15 3.29
CA LYS A 122 -0.24 -0.37 1.91
C LYS A 122 -1.09 0.83 1.49
N ARG A 123 -0.77 1.46 0.35
CA ARG A 123 -1.52 2.59 -0.20
C ARG A 123 -1.87 2.34 -1.64
N ARG A 124 -3.05 2.75 -2.06
CA ARG A 124 -3.52 2.59 -3.42
C ARG A 124 -4.26 3.84 -3.87
N VAL A 125 -3.71 4.50 -4.87
CA VAL A 125 -4.30 5.69 -5.48
C VAL A 125 -5.45 5.29 -6.40
N MET A 126 -6.51 6.10 -6.39
CA MET A 126 -7.70 5.93 -7.21
C MET A 126 -7.69 7.02 -8.31
N LEU A 127 -7.37 6.65 -9.55
CA LEU A 127 -7.48 7.59 -10.67
C LEU A 127 -8.95 7.97 -10.89
N PHE A 128 -9.21 9.27 -10.95
CA PHE A 128 -10.55 9.83 -11.06
C PHE A 128 -11.52 9.33 -9.96
N GLY A 129 -10.98 8.93 -8.80
CA GLY A 129 -11.77 8.37 -7.69
C GLY A 129 -12.31 6.95 -7.91
N VAL A 130 -12.08 6.33 -9.08
CA VAL A 130 -12.73 5.05 -9.43
C VAL A 130 -11.75 3.95 -9.84
N ILE A 131 -10.68 4.29 -10.56
CA ILE A 131 -9.78 3.28 -11.13
C ILE A 131 -8.61 3.05 -10.16
N PRO A 132 -8.57 1.90 -9.45
CA PRO A 132 -7.51 1.61 -8.49
C PRO A 132 -6.19 1.38 -9.23
N LEU A 133 -5.15 2.15 -8.91
CA LEU A 133 -3.80 1.88 -9.38
C LEU A 133 -3.18 0.68 -8.65
N ARG A 134 -2.00 0.26 -9.09
CA ARG A 134 -1.22 -0.73 -8.33
C ARG A 134 -0.83 -0.14 -6.98
N ALA A 135 -1.12 -0.89 -5.90
CA ALA A 135 -0.77 -0.46 -4.55
C ALA A 135 0.75 -0.33 -4.39
N SER A 136 1.18 0.68 -3.64
CA SER A 136 2.51 0.77 -3.06
C SER A 136 2.50 0.15 -1.66
N VAL A 137 3.60 -0.49 -1.30
CA VAL A 137 3.80 -1.08 0.03
C VAL A 137 5.08 -0.49 0.59
N ASP A 138 4.95 0.14 1.74
CA ASP A 138 6.06 0.75 2.46
C ASP A 138 6.25 -0.02 3.77
N LEU A 139 7.48 -0.49 4.00
CA LEU A 139 7.86 -1.16 5.25
C LEU A 139 8.79 -0.24 6.02
N THR A 140 8.51 -0.03 7.29
CA THR A 140 9.38 0.75 8.18
C THR A 140 9.62 -0.05 9.45
N GLU A 141 10.88 -0.29 9.76
CA GLU A 141 11.28 -0.82 11.06
C GLU A 141 11.29 0.32 12.08
N VAL A 142 10.63 0.10 13.21
CA VAL A 142 10.64 1.02 14.34
C VAL A 142 11.57 0.43 15.38
N GLU A 143 12.76 1.03 15.49
CA GLU A 143 13.78 0.65 16.47
C GLU A 143 13.49 1.26 17.84
N GLY A 144 13.95 0.60 18.90
CA GLY A 144 13.87 1.09 20.28
C GLY A 144 14.20 0.03 21.32
N GLU A 145 14.27 0.44 22.58
CA GLU A 145 14.49 -0.47 23.70
C GLU A 145 13.17 -1.09 24.15
N ARG A 146 13.10 -2.43 24.15
CA ARG A 146 11.94 -3.16 24.65
C ARG A 146 11.89 -3.04 26.18
N PRO A 147 10.74 -2.67 26.79
CA PRO A 147 10.60 -2.78 28.23
C PRO A 147 10.80 -4.25 28.65
N PRO A 148 11.52 -4.53 29.75
CA PRO A 148 11.79 -5.90 30.16
C PRO A 148 10.46 -6.64 30.35
N GLY A 149 10.28 -7.71 29.58
CA GLY A 149 9.09 -8.55 29.67
C GLY A 149 8.94 -9.15 31.08
N PRO A 150 7.72 -9.59 31.46
CA PRO A 150 7.53 -10.26 32.73
C PRO A 150 8.49 -11.45 32.82
N VAL A 151 9.31 -11.48 33.88
CA VAL A 151 10.22 -12.59 34.16
C VAL A 151 9.35 -13.81 34.43
N VAL A 152 9.24 -14.70 33.43
CA VAL A 152 8.63 -16.01 33.64
C VAL A 152 9.63 -16.79 34.48
N PHE A 153 9.42 -16.79 35.80
CA PHE A 153 10.07 -17.74 36.67
C PHE A 153 9.53 -19.12 36.32
N THR A 154 10.21 -19.86 35.45
CA THR A 154 10.07 -21.30 35.38
C THR A 154 10.54 -21.84 36.74
N PRO A 155 9.65 -22.41 37.58
CA PRO A 155 10.12 -23.10 38.75
C PRO A 155 10.83 -24.36 38.25
N GLU A 156 12.16 -24.34 38.26
CA GLU A 156 12.93 -25.57 38.16
C GLU A 156 12.48 -26.47 39.32
N GLY A 157 12.00 -27.66 38.96
CA GLY A 157 11.25 -28.55 39.83
C GLY A 157 12.00 -28.96 41.10
N GLY A 158 11.25 -29.02 42.19
CA GLY A 158 11.62 -29.74 43.41
C GLY A 158 11.31 -31.23 43.35
#